data_AF-A0A529M1U6-F1
#
_entry.id   AF-A0A529M1U6-F1
#
_cell.length_a   1.000
_cell.length_b   1.000
_cell.length_c   1.000
_cell.angle_alpha   90.00
_cell.angle_beta   90.00
_cell.angle_gamma   90.00
#
_symmetry.space_group_name_H-M   'P 1'
#
loop_
_entity.id
_entity.type
_entity.pdbx_description
1 polymer ?
#
loop_
_entity_poly.entity_id
_entity_poly.type
_entity_poly.pdbx_seq_one_letter_code
_entity_poly.pdbx_strand_id
1 'polypeptide(L)'
;MSGLNQLLDRFLGRGEWAVTVPTLDGPLLPNQGLEEAGQFAGLAEADNLVRTEKGLLASSANRLMRFSADGHAETLQEFPGEITALAHARGMTAMAIDGKGVVIRGGLHDGREATGEEARRLSCITALTFLDSNTLLVANGSASVPASGWRRDLMQKSVSGSVWRLDLKNGRLELIRDGLAWPAGIATT
;
A
#
# COMPACT_ATOMS: atom_id res chain seq x y z
N MET A 1 26.68 24.33 -31.99
CA MET A 1 25.53 23.64 -32.62
C MET A 1 25.03 22.39 -31.86
N SER A 2 25.52 22.07 -30.65
CA SER A 2 25.17 20.83 -29.94
C SER A 2 24.00 20.96 -28.94
N GLY A 3 23.83 22.11 -28.27
CA GLY A 3 22.81 22.28 -27.22
C GLY A 3 21.36 22.39 -27.71
N LEU A 4 21.13 22.91 -28.93
CA LEU A 4 19.77 23.04 -29.49
C LEU A 4 19.18 21.67 -29.86
N ASN A 5 20.02 20.76 -30.37
CA ASN A 5 19.62 19.40 -30.70
C ASN A 5 19.29 18.61 -29.43
N GLN A 6 20.08 18.73 -28.36
CA GLN A 6 19.76 18.06 -27.08
C GLN A 6 18.43 18.55 -26.48
N LEU A 7 18.11 19.83 -26.61
CA LEU A 7 16.84 20.39 -26.12
C LEU A 7 15.65 19.88 -26.94
N LEU A 8 15.81 19.81 -28.26
CA LEU A 8 14.81 19.26 -29.19
C LEU A 8 14.63 17.75 -28.99
N ASP A 9 15.71 17.01 -28.80
CA ASP A 9 15.69 15.57 -28.52
C ASP A 9 14.99 15.28 -27.18
N ARG A 10 15.24 16.11 -26.15
CA ARG A 10 14.52 16.04 -24.87
C ARG A 10 13.04 16.40 -25.00
N PHE A 11 12.68 17.36 -25.85
CA PHE A 11 11.29 17.76 -26.08
C PHE A 11 10.51 16.72 -26.91
N LEU A 12 11.15 16.11 -27.90
CA LEU A 12 10.55 15.12 -28.80
C LEU A 12 10.69 13.67 -28.29
N GLY A 13 11.42 13.43 -27.19
CA GLY A 13 11.68 12.10 -26.64
C GLY A 13 12.53 11.22 -27.56
N ARG A 14 13.60 11.77 -28.15
CA ARG A 14 14.48 11.10 -29.13
C ARG A 14 15.92 11.01 -28.59
N GLY A 15 16.74 10.15 -29.19
CA GLY A 15 18.13 9.93 -28.76
C GLY A 15 18.21 9.28 -27.38
N GLU A 16 19.06 9.79 -26.48
CA GLU A 16 19.18 9.32 -25.09
C GLU A 16 17.91 9.56 -24.25
N TRP A 17 16.96 10.36 -24.76
CA TRP A 17 15.68 10.64 -24.11
C TRP A 17 14.53 9.81 -24.67
N ALA A 18 14.82 8.89 -25.60
CA ALA A 18 13.88 7.88 -26.02
C ALA A 18 13.66 6.90 -24.87
N VAL A 19 12.45 6.91 -24.32
CA VAL A 19 11.99 5.84 -23.41
C VAL A 19 11.83 4.60 -24.27
N THR A 20 12.91 3.82 -24.37
CA THR A 20 12.82 2.48 -24.95
C THR A 20 12.01 1.65 -23.97
N VAL A 21 10.78 1.31 -24.35
CA VAL A 21 10.08 0.21 -23.70
C VAL A 21 10.96 -1.00 -23.98
N PRO A 22 11.50 -1.69 -22.95
CA PRO A 22 12.28 -2.89 -23.17
C PRO A 22 11.40 -3.83 -23.97
N THR A 23 11.85 -4.24 -25.16
CA THR A 23 11.23 -5.39 -25.78
C THR A 23 11.43 -6.53 -24.78
N LEU A 24 10.36 -7.26 -24.45
CA LEU A 24 10.40 -8.41 -23.54
C LEU A 24 11.21 -9.59 -24.15
N ASP A 25 12.12 -9.31 -25.09
CA ASP A 25 12.99 -10.24 -25.81
C ASP A 25 14.30 -10.52 -25.04
N GLY A 26 14.30 -10.30 -23.73
CA GLY A 26 15.40 -10.66 -22.82
C GLY A 26 15.23 -12.08 -22.25
N PRO A 27 16.13 -12.53 -21.36
CA PRO A 27 16.03 -13.83 -20.67
C PRO A 27 14.79 -13.97 -19.76
N LEU A 28 14.00 -12.90 -19.64
CA LEU A 28 12.71 -12.87 -18.94
C LEU A 28 11.64 -13.47 -19.84
N LEU A 29 11.61 -14.80 -19.92
CA LEU A 29 10.55 -15.55 -20.59
C LEU A 29 9.21 -15.33 -19.86
N PRO A 30 8.07 -15.44 -20.58
CA PRO A 30 6.76 -15.49 -19.94
C PRO A 30 6.74 -16.52 -18.80
N ASN A 31 6.15 -16.14 -17.67
CA ASN A 31 6.02 -17.06 -16.54
C ASN A 31 4.83 -17.98 -16.82
N GLN A 32 5.10 -19.12 -17.44
CA GLN A 32 4.08 -20.10 -17.82
C GLN A 32 3.20 -20.52 -16.62
N GLY A 33 3.76 -20.54 -15.40
CA GLY A 33 2.99 -20.84 -14.20
C GLY A 33 1.94 -19.78 -13.85
N LEU A 34 2.14 -18.51 -14.24
CA LEU A 34 1.12 -17.46 -14.13
C LEU A 34 0.09 -17.56 -15.26
N GLU A 35 0.52 -17.86 -16.48
CA GLU A 35 -0.39 -17.99 -17.64
C GLU A 35 -1.35 -19.18 -17.50
N GLU A 36 -0.88 -20.27 -16.88
CA GLU A 36 -1.67 -21.47 -16.61
C GLU A 36 -2.40 -21.43 -15.27
N ALA A 37 -2.17 -20.39 -14.44
CA ALA A 37 -2.80 -20.27 -13.14
C ALA A 37 -4.33 -20.13 -13.29
N GLY A 38 -5.07 -21.08 -12.73
CA GLY A 38 -6.52 -20.98 -12.64
C GLY A 38 -6.96 -19.77 -11.82
N GLN A 39 -8.02 -19.09 -12.25
CA GLN A 39 -8.61 -18.01 -11.48
C GLN A 39 -9.17 -18.57 -10.17
N PHE A 40 -8.64 -18.08 -9.04
CA PHE A 40 -9.12 -18.47 -7.72
C PHE A 40 -10.48 -17.84 -7.39
N ALA A 41 -10.62 -16.52 -7.57
CA ALA A 41 -11.86 -15.78 -7.36
C ALA A 41 -11.84 -14.45 -8.13
N GLY A 42 -13.00 -13.86 -8.38
CA GLY A 42 -13.13 -12.48 -8.87
C GLY A 42 -13.43 -11.52 -7.71
N LEU A 43 -12.77 -10.37 -7.68
CA LEU A 43 -13.06 -9.30 -6.73
C LEU A 43 -12.94 -7.93 -7.40
N ALA A 44 -14.04 -7.18 -7.44
CA ALA A 44 -14.03 -5.80 -7.93
C ALA A 44 -13.37 -4.87 -6.90
N GLU A 45 -12.68 -3.82 -7.38
CA GLU A 45 -12.00 -2.83 -6.54
C GLU A 45 -11.00 -3.47 -5.55
N ALA A 46 -10.39 -4.61 -5.93
CA ALA A 46 -9.41 -5.29 -5.10
C ALA A 46 -8.14 -4.43 -4.97
N ASP A 47 -7.67 -4.23 -3.74
CA ASP A 47 -6.48 -3.42 -3.47
C ASP A 47 -5.43 -4.18 -2.65
N ASN A 48 -5.78 -4.64 -1.44
CA ASN A 48 -4.86 -5.34 -0.56
C ASN A 48 -5.27 -6.81 -0.35
N LEU A 49 -4.29 -7.69 -0.12
CA LEU A 49 -4.51 -9.13 0.17
C LEU A 49 -3.53 -9.62 1.23
N VAL A 50 -4.02 -10.34 2.24
CA VAL A 50 -3.20 -10.99 3.27
C VAL A 50 -3.67 -12.41 3.54
N ARG A 51 -2.72 -13.29 3.89
CA ARG A 51 -3.00 -14.65 4.37
C ARG A 51 -3.20 -14.65 5.87
N THR A 52 -4.20 -15.40 6.33
CA THR A 52 -4.51 -15.65 7.74
C THR A 52 -4.60 -17.15 8.00
N GLU A 53 -4.73 -17.54 9.26
CA GLU A 53 -4.97 -18.94 9.64
C GLU A 53 -6.34 -19.45 9.16
N LYS A 54 -7.28 -18.54 8.88
CA LYS A 54 -8.66 -18.83 8.44
C LYS A 54 -8.89 -18.62 6.94
N GLY A 55 -7.82 -18.55 6.14
CA GLY A 55 -7.88 -18.28 4.70
C GLY A 55 -7.36 -16.89 4.33
N LEU A 56 -7.84 -16.35 3.21
CA LEU A 56 -7.39 -15.06 2.70
C LEU A 56 -8.32 -13.94 3.16
N LEU A 57 -7.74 -12.78 3.45
CA LEU A 57 -8.47 -11.53 3.59
C LEU A 57 -8.04 -10.57 2.48
N ALA A 58 -9.00 -9.87 1.88
CA ALA A 58 -8.72 -8.83 0.91
C ALA A 58 -9.50 -7.55 1.21
N SER A 59 -9.04 -6.40 0.76
CA SER A 59 -9.87 -5.19 0.69
C SER A 59 -10.57 -5.08 -0.65
N SER A 60 -11.80 -4.56 -0.63
CA SER A 60 -12.56 -4.11 -1.79
C SER A 60 -13.19 -2.77 -1.46
N ALA A 61 -12.57 -1.68 -1.95
CA ALA A 61 -12.86 -0.32 -1.50
C ALA A 61 -12.88 -0.21 0.04
N ASN A 62 -14.03 0.09 0.64
CA ASN A 62 -14.21 0.23 2.09
C ASN A 62 -14.56 -1.08 2.83
N ARG A 63 -14.47 -2.24 2.16
CA ARG A 63 -14.91 -3.53 2.69
C ARG A 63 -13.74 -4.48 2.92
N LEU A 64 -13.73 -5.15 4.07
CA LEU A 64 -12.85 -6.28 4.34
C LEU A 64 -13.57 -7.56 3.94
N MET A 65 -13.02 -8.27 2.97
CA MET A 65 -13.52 -9.52 2.41
C MET A 65 -12.75 -10.71 2.99
N ARG A 66 -13.42 -11.83 3.24
CA ARG A 66 -12.80 -13.12 3.52
C ARG A 66 -13.07 -14.09 2.39
N PHE A 67 -12.05 -14.83 1.99
CA PHE A 67 -12.18 -15.94 1.05
C PHE A 67 -11.95 -17.28 1.76
N SER A 68 -12.86 -18.22 1.55
CA SER A 68 -12.66 -19.63 1.85
C SER A 68 -11.79 -20.30 0.79
N ALA A 69 -11.30 -21.51 1.07
CA ALA A 69 -10.38 -22.24 0.20
C ALA A 69 -10.97 -22.62 -1.18
N ASP A 70 -12.29 -22.58 -1.31
CA ASP A 70 -13.04 -22.86 -2.54
C ASP A 70 -13.38 -21.60 -3.36
N GLY A 71 -12.85 -20.43 -2.95
CA GLY A 71 -13.01 -19.17 -3.69
C GLY A 71 -14.28 -18.38 -3.36
N HIS A 72 -15.14 -18.86 -2.45
CA HIS A 72 -16.28 -18.06 -1.98
C HIS A 72 -15.82 -16.89 -1.12
N ALA A 73 -16.40 -15.71 -1.38
CA ALA A 73 -16.10 -14.48 -0.68
C ALA A 73 -17.28 -14.03 0.19
N GLU A 74 -17.00 -13.60 1.42
CA GLU A 74 -17.97 -12.91 2.28
C GLU A 74 -17.42 -11.56 2.73
N THR A 75 -18.30 -10.58 2.91
CA THR A 75 -17.94 -9.32 3.56
C THR A 75 -17.91 -9.53 5.07
N LEU A 76 -16.74 -9.34 5.68
CA LEU A 76 -16.61 -9.40 7.14
C LEU A 76 -17.03 -8.10 7.82
N GLN A 77 -16.65 -6.97 7.23
CA GLN A 77 -16.88 -5.65 7.79
C GLN A 77 -16.81 -4.58 6.71
N GLU A 78 -17.63 -3.56 6.85
CA GLU A 78 -17.56 -2.31 6.09
C GLU A 78 -17.06 -1.17 6.99
N PHE A 79 -16.31 -0.25 6.40
CA PHE A 79 -15.71 0.90 7.08
C PHE A 79 -16.22 2.22 6.48
N PRO A 80 -16.13 3.34 7.22
CA PRO A 80 -16.57 4.65 6.72
C PRO A 80 -15.69 5.22 5.61
N GLY A 81 -14.50 4.65 5.38
CA GLY A 81 -13.55 5.06 4.35
C GLY A 81 -12.91 3.85 3.69
N GLU A 82 -12.23 4.09 2.56
CA GLU A 82 -11.50 3.06 1.82
C GLU A 82 -10.41 2.41 2.67
N ILE A 83 -10.23 1.10 2.53
CA ILE A 83 -9.11 0.38 3.14
C ILE A 83 -7.90 0.53 2.22
N THR A 84 -6.95 1.36 2.61
CA THR A 84 -5.78 1.74 1.77
C THR A 84 -4.53 0.90 2.05
N ALA A 85 -4.53 0.12 3.13
CA ALA A 85 -3.46 -0.82 3.44
C ALA A 85 -3.97 -1.93 4.38
N LEU A 86 -3.41 -3.13 4.24
CA LEU A 86 -3.75 -4.30 5.05
C LEU A 86 -2.49 -5.06 5.48
N ALA A 87 -2.40 -5.45 6.75
CA ALA A 87 -1.36 -6.34 7.26
C ALA A 87 -1.95 -7.36 8.22
N HIS A 88 -1.41 -8.58 8.24
CA HIS A 88 -1.82 -9.61 9.19
C HIS A 88 -0.61 -10.31 9.79
N ALA A 89 -0.60 -10.44 11.12
CA ALA A 89 0.38 -11.24 11.84
C ALA A 89 -0.14 -11.61 13.23
N ARG A 90 0.21 -12.82 13.70
CA ARG A 90 -0.04 -13.25 15.09
C ARG A 90 -1.51 -13.12 15.49
N GLY A 91 -2.43 -13.44 14.58
CA GLY A 91 -3.88 -13.32 14.78
C GLY A 91 -4.43 -11.89 14.81
N MET A 92 -3.61 -10.87 14.53
CA MET A 92 -4.02 -9.47 14.41
C MET A 92 -4.06 -9.06 12.94
N THR A 93 -5.12 -8.36 12.55
CA THR A 93 -5.26 -7.71 11.25
C THR A 93 -5.26 -6.20 11.45
N ALA A 94 -4.25 -5.53 10.90
CA ALA A 94 -4.19 -4.08 10.83
C ALA A 94 -4.73 -3.59 9.49
N MET A 95 -5.57 -2.57 9.52
CA MET A 95 -6.13 -1.90 8.36
C MET A 95 -5.87 -0.41 8.45
N ALA A 96 -5.47 0.22 7.37
CA ALA A 96 -5.53 1.67 7.23
C ALA A 96 -6.84 2.05 6.57
N ILE A 97 -7.60 2.93 7.21
CA ILE A 97 -8.89 3.42 6.72
C ILE A 97 -8.73 4.91 6.41
N ASP A 98 -8.97 5.30 5.15
CA ASP A 98 -8.87 6.70 4.74
C ASP A 98 -9.79 7.60 5.61
N GLY A 99 -9.25 8.74 6.04
CA GLY A 99 -9.91 9.66 6.97
C GLY A 99 -10.04 9.18 8.44
N LYS A 100 -9.68 7.93 8.76
CA LYS A 100 -9.78 7.38 10.13
C LYS A 100 -8.43 6.95 10.72
N GLY A 101 -7.48 6.46 9.92
CA GLY A 101 -6.18 5.98 10.39
C GLY A 101 -6.13 4.46 10.55
N VAL A 102 -5.27 3.96 11.45
CA VAL A 102 -5.05 2.52 11.64
C VAL A 102 -6.10 1.91 12.58
N VAL A 103 -6.68 0.79 12.18
CA VAL A 103 -7.61 -0.02 12.98
C VAL A 103 -7.06 -1.44 13.11
N ILE A 104 -7.06 -1.99 14.32
CA ILE A 104 -6.66 -3.38 14.59
C ILE A 104 -7.90 -4.23 14.91
N ARG A 105 -7.91 -5.45 14.36
CA ARG A 105 -8.90 -6.49 14.66
C ARG A 105 -8.22 -7.80 15.03
N GLY A 106 -8.76 -8.49 16.03
CA GLY A 106 -8.23 -9.73 16.58
C GLY A 106 -6.94 -9.55 17.37
N GLY A 107 -6.54 -10.61 18.08
CA GLY A 107 -5.29 -10.69 18.82
C GLY A 107 -5.15 -9.69 19.97
N LEU A 108 -3.90 -9.37 20.31
CA LEU A 108 -3.54 -8.63 21.55
C LEU A 108 -4.09 -7.20 21.61
N HIS A 109 -4.23 -6.55 20.45
CA HIS A 109 -4.62 -5.15 20.34
C HIS A 109 -5.99 -4.97 19.67
N ASP A 110 -6.88 -5.96 19.79
CA ASP A 110 -8.21 -5.91 19.20
C ASP A 110 -8.98 -4.65 19.62
N GLY A 111 -9.68 -4.04 18.67
CA GLY A 111 -10.44 -2.79 18.88
C GLY A 111 -9.59 -1.53 18.94
N ARG A 112 -8.25 -1.61 18.87
CA ARG A 112 -7.39 -0.44 18.84
C ARG A 112 -7.61 0.39 17.57
N GLU A 113 -7.69 1.70 17.74
CA GLU A 113 -7.73 2.67 16.66
C GLU A 113 -6.66 3.75 16.93
N ALA A 114 -5.83 4.06 15.94
CA ALA A 114 -4.99 5.26 16.00
C ALA A 114 -5.92 6.47 15.89
N THR A 115 -5.96 7.31 16.91
CA THR A 115 -6.90 8.45 16.97
C THR A 115 -6.18 9.76 17.27
N GLY A 116 -6.88 10.88 17.10
CA GLY A 116 -6.35 12.19 17.47
C GLY A 116 -5.14 12.62 16.64
N GLU A 117 -4.07 13.04 17.31
CA GLU A 117 -2.87 13.56 16.67
C GLU A 117 -2.13 12.50 15.84
N GLU A 118 -2.20 11.23 16.25
CA GLU A 118 -1.59 10.10 15.54
C GLU A 118 -2.19 9.90 14.15
N ALA A 119 -3.53 9.87 14.07
CA ALA A 119 -4.26 9.75 12.81
C ALA A 119 -4.04 10.97 11.89
N ARG A 120 -3.94 12.18 12.47
CA ARG A 120 -3.71 13.41 11.68
C ARG A 120 -2.34 13.44 11.01
N ARG A 121 -1.32 12.86 11.64
CA ARG A 121 0.04 12.77 11.06
C ARG A 121 0.16 11.72 9.97
N LEU A 122 -0.78 10.78 9.90
CA LEU A 122 -0.82 9.67 8.96
C LEU A 122 -2.06 9.76 8.05
N SER A 123 -2.16 10.86 7.30
CA SER A 123 -3.31 11.15 6.44
C SER A 123 -3.31 10.39 5.11
N CYS A 124 -2.23 9.69 4.79
CA CYS A 124 -2.02 9.03 3.49
C CYS A 124 -1.33 7.68 3.69
N ILE A 125 -1.93 6.78 4.47
CA ILE A 125 -1.31 5.47 4.72
C ILE A 125 -1.42 4.60 3.47
N THR A 126 -0.28 4.15 2.95
CA THR A 126 -0.16 3.39 1.70
C THR A 126 0.33 1.97 1.90
N ALA A 127 0.96 1.66 3.04
CA ALA A 127 1.40 0.32 3.37
C ALA A 127 1.58 0.11 4.88
N LEU A 128 1.39 -1.12 5.32
CA LEU A 128 1.53 -1.55 6.72
C LEU A 128 2.32 -2.86 6.80
N THR A 129 3.11 -3.03 7.85
CA THR A 129 3.61 -4.36 8.24
C THR A 129 3.87 -4.43 9.74
N PHE A 130 3.65 -5.60 10.34
CA PHE A 130 3.98 -5.82 11.75
C PHE A 130 5.48 -6.08 11.91
N LEU A 131 6.17 -5.26 12.70
CA LEU A 131 7.53 -5.55 13.12
C LEU A 131 7.55 -6.60 14.25
N ASP A 132 6.64 -6.45 15.20
CA ASP A 132 6.45 -7.37 16.34
C ASP A 132 5.00 -7.30 16.85
N SER A 133 4.69 -7.95 17.98
CA SER A 133 3.34 -7.97 18.55
C SER A 133 2.82 -6.61 19.03
N ASN A 134 3.68 -5.61 19.16
CA ASN A 134 3.34 -4.27 19.68
C ASN A 134 3.77 -3.15 18.75
N THR A 135 4.33 -3.46 17.59
CA THR A 135 4.89 -2.46 16.69
C THR A 135 4.40 -2.68 15.27
N LEU A 136 3.79 -1.64 14.70
CA LEU A 136 3.42 -1.58 13.30
C LEU A 136 4.32 -0.58 12.59
N LEU A 137 4.88 -0.95 11.45
CA LEU A 137 5.50 -0.01 10.53
C LEU A 137 4.42 0.52 9.59
N VAL A 138 4.42 1.84 9.38
CA VAL A 138 3.42 2.55 8.61
C VAL A 138 4.13 3.38 7.55
N ALA A 139 3.82 3.13 6.28
CA ALA A 139 4.21 4.00 5.19
C ALA A 139 3.12 5.06 4.96
N ASN A 140 3.51 6.33 4.97
CA ASN A 140 2.67 7.46 4.64
C ASN A 140 3.12 8.04 3.29
N GLY A 141 2.28 7.89 2.26
CA GLY A 141 2.57 8.25 0.87
C GLY A 141 2.88 9.73 0.66
N SER A 142 2.08 10.60 1.28
CA SER A 142 2.20 12.06 1.16
C SER A 142 1.82 12.75 2.46
N ALA A 143 2.44 13.89 2.75
CA ALA A 143 2.02 14.75 3.87
C ALA A 143 0.85 15.68 3.51
N SER A 144 0.42 15.71 2.24
CA SER A 144 -0.44 16.78 1.70
C SER A 144 -1.70 16.31 0.99
N VAL A 145 -1.73 15.06 0.51
CA VAL A 145 -2.89 14.48 -0.18
C VAL A 145 -3.20 13.09 0.38
N PRO A 146 -4.48 12.67 0.40
CA PRO A 146 -4.86 11.31 0.77
C PRO A 146 -4.35 10.29 -0.26
N ALA A 147 -4.47 8.99 0.04
CA ALA A 147 -4.01 7.91 -0.83
C ALA A 147 -4.64 7.97 -2.24
N SER A 148 -5.93 8.30 -2.34
CA SER A 148 -6.65 8.51 -3.61
C SER A 148 -6.07 9.67 -4.46
N GLY A 149 -5.31 10.57 -3.84
CA GLY A 149 -4.61 11.70 -4.44
C GLY A 149 -3.26 11.37 -5.09
N TRP A 150 -2.87 10.09 -5.21
CA TRP A 150 -1.55 9.68 -5.71
C TRP A 150 -1.11 10.33 -7.02
N ARG A 151 -2.04 10.48 -7.98
CA ARG A 151 -1.76 11.14 -9.28
C ARG A 151 -1.30 12.58 -9.09
N ARG A 152 -1.93 13.31 -8.16
CA ARG A 152 -1.58 14.69 -7.88
C ARG A 152 -0.20 14.78 -7.24
N ASP A 153 0.09 13.94 -6.25
CA ASP A 153 1.40 13.92 -5.59
C ASP A 153 2.53 13.60 -6.59
N LEU A 154 2.30 12.60 -7.45
CA LEU A 154 3.21 12.22 -8.53
C LEU A 154 3.46 13.38 -9.51
N MET A 155 2.40 14.05 -9.97
CA MET A 155 2.52 15.18 -10.90
C MET A 155 3.20 16.40 -10.27
N GLN A 156 3.07 16.57 -8.95
CA GLN A 156 3.79 17.59 -8.20
C GLN A 156 5.25 17.21 -7.90
N LYS A 157 5.67 15.98 -8.24
CA LYS A 157 7.00 15.43 -7.93
C LYS A 157 7.33 15.56 -6.43
N SER A 158 6.32 15.37 -5.61
CA SER A 158 6.43 15.46 -4.16
C SER A 158 7.35 14.35 -3.63
N VAL A 159 8.08 14.68 -2.58
CA VAL A 159 8.92 13.76 -1.81
C VAL A 159 8.56 13.85 -0.32
N SER A 160 7.29 14.16 -0.03
CA SER A 160 6.81 14.36 1.34
C SER A 160 6.45 13.06 2.07
N GLY A 161 6.61 11.92 1.41
CA GLY A 161 6.33 10.61 1.99
C GLY A 161 7.29 10.27 3.12
N SER A 162 6.83 9.39 4.01
CA SER A 162 7.55 9.01 5.22
C SER A 162 7.21 7.58 5.68
N VAL A 163 8.06 7.02 6.53
CA VAL A 163 7.86 5.74 7.21
C VAL A 163 7.94 5.98 8.70
N TRP A 164 7.00 5.39 9.44
CA TRP A 164 6.83 5.57 10.87
C TRP A 164 6.77 4.22 11.59
N ARG A 165 7.22 4.23 12.84
CA ARG A 165 6.97 3.17 13.81
C ARG A 165 5.80 3.59 14.68
N LEU A 166 4.74 2.79 14.70
CA LEU A 166 3.58 2.94 15.58
C LEU A 166 3.65 1.92 16.71
N ASP A 167 3.75 2.41 17.96
CA ASP A 167 3.61 1.60 19.16
C ASP A 167 2.14 1.30 19.44
N LEU A 168 1.76 0.03 19.35
CA LEU A 168 0.39 -0.45 19.53
C LEU A 168 -0.02 -0.59 21.01
N LYS A 169 0.82 -0.23 21.98
CA LYS A 169 0.39 -0.11 23.40
C LYS A 169 -0.04 1.31 23.72
N ASN A 170 0.80 2.29 23.39
CA ASN A 170 0.61 3.68 23.82
C ASN A 170 0.28 4.65 22.68
N GLY A 171 0.40 4.24 21.41
CA GLY A 171 0.06 5.04 20.23
C GLY A 171 1.19 5.92 19.72
N ARG A 172 2.33 5.90 20.40
CA ARG A 172 3.47 6.73 20.02
C ARG A 172 3.91 6.43 18.59
N LEU A 173 3.95 7.49 17.79
CA LEU A 173 4.56 7.51 16.46
C LEU A 173 6.00 8.01 16.55
N GLU A 174 6.91 7.25 15.96
CA GLU A 174 8.32 7.59 15.81
C GLU A 174 8.67 7.59 14.32
N LEU A 175 9.20 8.71 13.84
CA LEU A 175 9.62 8.85 12.44
C LEU A 175 10.87 8.00 12.21
N ILE A 176 10.81 7.10 11.22
CA ILE A 176 11.98 6.31 10.78
C ILE A 176 12.69 7.04 9.65
N ARG A 177 11.92 7.51 8.66
CA ARG A 177 12.45 8.18 7.48
C ARG A 177 11.39 9.08 6.85
N ASP A 178 11.80 10.26 6.38
CA ASP A 178 11.02 11.13 5.52
C ASP A 178 11.76 11.39 4.20
N GLY A 179 11.21 12.27 3.36
CA GLY A 179 11.82 12.61 2.08
C GLY A 179 11.58 11.54 1.01
N LEU A 180 10.57 10.69 1.16
CA LEU A 180 10.29 9.57 0.26
C LEU A 180 9.31 9.99 -0.84
N ALA A 181 9.59 9.59 -2.07
CA ALA A 181 8.69 9.74 -3.20
C ALA A 181 7.64 8.62 -3.18
N TRP A 182 6.54 8.84 -2.45
CA TRP A 182 5.38 7.93 -2.38
C TRP A 182 5.72 6.47 -1.99
N PRO A 183 6.08 6.20 -0.72
CA PRO A 183 6.39 4.84 -0.27
C PRO A 183 5.14 3.94 -0.32
N ALA A 184 4.96 3.17 -1.40
CA ALA A 184 3.78 2.32 -1.63
C ALA A 184 3.94 0.87 -1.13
N GLY A 185 5.04 0.53 -0.46
CA GLY A 185 5.27 -0.82 0.03
C GLY A 185 6.26 -0.84 1.19
N ILE A 186 6.02 -1.72 2.16
CA ILE A 186 6.92 -1.97 3.28
C ILE A 186 6.89 -3.46 3.62
N ALA A 187 8.07 -4.05 3.76
CA ALA A 187 8.22 -5.44 4.13
C ALA A 187 9.32 -5.57 5.18
N THR A 188 9.13 -6.49 6.12
CA THR A 188 10.16 -6.91 7.06
C THR A 188 10.91 -8.11 6.46
N THR A 189 12.22 -8.18 6.72
CA THR A 189 13.10 -9.27 6.27
C THR A 189 13.13 -10.41 7.26
#